data_AF-A0A7S2ITV5-F1
#
_entry.id   AF-A0A7S2ITV5-F1
#
_cell.length_a   1.000
_cell.length_b   1.000
_cell.length_c   1.000
_cell.angle_alpha   90.00
_cell.angle_beta   90.00
_cell.angle_gamma   90.00
#
_symmetry.space_group_name_H-M   'P 1'
#
loop_
_entity.id
_entity.type
_entity.pdbx_description
1 polymer ?
#
loop_
_entity_poly.entity_id
_entity_poly.type
_entity_poly.pdbx_seq_one_letter_code
_entity_poly.pdbx_strand_id
1 'polypeptide(L)'
;DASSCCATVLHDIQQHMMSPSATTIVTTTAAIGGLALLLRAMRQRLLTSGRNVLDLKMPVPEDITIAQSVVLTPIRELWKRAFALTDEELFAHGMYKGKLSLGCFDRLRDRPDGNYVVVCGINPTPLGEGKSTTTVGLSQALGAHLGQKVLTCVRQPSMGPTFGVKGGAAGGGYSQCAPMEDFNLHMTGDIHAITMANNLFAAAIDTRIFHESTASTSFLWNKLCPADSRGVRSFEPSMHARLAKLGISSRDPNKLTEDQIAAFCRLDIDTESITWKRVTDCNDRYLREVQLGCSPTERTKAGEQLDRRSGFTITVASEIMAVLALATDLSDLRTRLGRMIACYSTKGVPLTADDFGITGALTVLLMDALQPTTMQTLEGTPALVHCGPFANIAHGNSSIVADKIGLKLVRNAQ
;
A
#
# COMPACT_ATOMS: atom_id res chain seq x y z
N ASP A 1 18.43 -22.47 21.15
CA ASP A 1 19.42 -21.38 21.23
C ASP A 1 18.98 -19.98 20.77
N ALA A 2 17.67 -19.69 20.63
CA ALA A 2 17.18 -18.31 20.48
C ALA A 2 16.95 -17.58 21.82
N SER A 3 17.05 -18.30 22.95
CA SER A 3 16.88 -17.78 24.30
C SER A 3 18.10 -16.99 24.81
N SER A 4 19.32 -17.26 24.32
CA SER A 4 20.53 -16.55 24.76
C SER A 4 20.65 -15.14 24.14
N CYS A 5 20.13 -14.94 22.92
CA CYS A 5 20.23 -13.65 22.23
C CYS A 5 19.27 -12.60 22.82
N CYS A 6 18.03 -13.00 23.16
CA CYS A 6 17.07 -12.13 23.85
C CYS A 6 17.53 -11.72 25.27
N ALA A 7 18.24 -12.61 25.98
CA ALA A 7 18.80 -12.30 27.29
C ALA A 7 19.91 -11.24 27.21
N THR A 8 20.67 -11.21 26.11
CA THR A 8 21.79 -10.27 25.93
C THR A 8 21.30 -8.85 25.64
N VAL A 9 20.25 -8.70 24.82
CA VAL A 9 19.68 -7.37 24.51
C VAL A 9 18.97 -6.73 25.71
N LEU A 10 18.28 -7.53 26.53
CA LEU A 10 17.68 -7.04 27.78
C LEU A 10 18.75 -6.68 28.83
N HIS A 11 19.86 -7.43 28.88
CA HIS A 11 20.97 -7.15 29.77
C HIS A 11 21.69 -5.84 29.40
N ASP A 12 21.87 -5.54 28.10
CA ASP A 12 22.53 -4.31 27.64
C ASP A 12 21.69 -3.04 27.88
N ILE A 13 20.36 -3.14 27.77
CA ILE A 13 19.44 -2.05 28.13
C ILE A 13 19.48 -1.79 29.65
N GLN A 14 19.67 -2.84 30.44
CA GLN A 14 19.78 -2.74 31.90
C GLN A 14 21.12 -2.14 32.34
N GLN A 15 22.22 -2.39 31.60
CA GLN A 15 23.54 -1.83 31.88
C GLN A 15 23.69 -0.35 31.49
N HIS A 16 22.97 0.13 30.47
CA HIS A 16 23.04 1.55 30.06
C HIS A 16 22.20 2.51 30.91
N MET A 17 21.39 2.01 31.85
CA MET A 17 20.48 2.81 32.69
C MET A 17 20.89 2.88 34.17
N MET A 18 22.00 2.26 34.59
CA MET A 18 22.37 2.15 36.01
C MET A 18 23.84 2.51 36.23
N SER A 19 24.10 3.52 37.07
CA SER A 19 25.44 3.79 37.62
C SER A 19 25.93 2.60 38.48
N PRO A 20 27.23 2.28 38.51
CA PRO A 20 27.72 1.03 39.05
C PRO A 20 27.91 1.10 40.57
N SER A 21 27.09 0.38 41.34
CA SER A 21 27.52 -0.10 42.65
C SER A 21 26.69 -1.31 43.09
N ALA A 22 27.40 -2.33 43.59
CA ALA A 22 26.94 -3.55 44.24
C ALA A 22 26.52 -4.73 43.34
N THR A 23 27.53 -5.54 43.00
CA THR A 23 27.38 -6.94 42.60
C THR A 23 26.67 -7.72 43.71
N THR A 24 25.37 -7.97 43.55
CA THR A 24 24.62 -8.92 44.39
C THR A 24 24.31 -10.15 43.54
N ILE A 25 24.87 -11.30 43.94
CA ILE A 25 24.52 -12.61 43.38
C ILE A 25 23.07 -12.89 43.79
N VAL A 26 22.12 -12.63 42.89
CA VAL A 26 20.72 -12.98 43.08
C VAL A 26 20.56 -14.47 42.83
N THR A 27 20.25 -15.20 43.88
CA THR A 27 19.90 -16.62 43.85
C THR A 27 18.69 -16.86 42.92
N THR A 28 18.76 -17.94 42.13
CA THR A 28 17.83 -18.31 41.05
C THR A 28 16.36 -18.44 41.48
N THR A 29 16.06 -18.62 42.76
CA THR A 29 14.69 -18.69 43.30
C THR A 29 14.01 -17.33 43.45
N ALA A 30 14.75 -16.25 43.76
CA ALA A 30 14.21 -14.90 43.88
C ALA A 30 13.84 -14.30 42.51
N ALA A 31 14.61 -14.62 41.47
CA ALA A 31 14.35 -14.20 40.09
C ALA A 31 13.05 -14.83 39.52
N ILE A 32 12.76 -16.09 39.86
CA ILE A 32 11.52 -16.78 39.45
C ILE A 32 10.30 -16.18 40.16
N GLY A 33 10.41 -15.88 41.45
CA GLY A 33 9.35 -15.20 42.21
C GLY A 33 9.04 -13.80 41.69
N GLY A 34 10.07 -13.02 41.36
CA GLY A 34 9.93 -11.69 40.76
C GLY A 34 9.30 -11.73 39.37
N LEU A 35 9.69 -12.68 38.52
CA LEU A 35 9.11 -12.87 37.19
C LEU A 35 7.64 -13.29 37.27
N ALA A 36 7.28 -14.19 38.19
CA ALA A 36 5.89 -14.59 38.40
C ALA A 36 5.01 -13.44 38.90
N LEU A 37 5.54 -12.59 39.79
CA LEU A 37 4.84 -11.38 40.27
C LEU A 37 4.65 -10.36 39.14
N LEU A 38 5.69 -10.15 38.33
CA LEU A 38 5.66 -9.27 37.16
C LEU A 38 4.62 -9.74 36.15
N LEU A 39 4.62 -11.04 35.81
CA LEU A 39 3.64 -11.64 34.89
C LEU A 39 2.20 -11.51 35.42
N ARG A 40 1.99 -11.69 36.73
CA ARG A 40 0.67 -11.44 37.36
C ARG A 40 0.26 -9.97 37.26
N ALA A 41 1.15 -9.04 37.55
CA ALA A 41 0.88 -7.61 37.47
C ALA A 41 0.60 -7.16 36.02
N MET A 42 1.35 -7.68 35.04
CA MET A 42 1.12 -7.45 33.60
C MET A 42 -0.24 -8.01 33.16
N ARG A 43 -0.59 -9.22 33.58
CA ARG A 43 -1.90 -9.83 33.30
C ARG A 43 -3.04 -9.02 33.91
N GLN A 44 -2.88 -8.55 35.15
CA GLN A 44 -3.86 -7.69 35.82
C GLN A 44 -4.05 -6.36 35.08
N ARG A 45 -2.96 -5.78 34.53
CA ARG A 45 -3.03 -4.59 33.67
C ARG A 45 -3.77 -4.84 32.36
N LEU A 46 -3.57 -5.99 31.70
CA LEU A 46 -4.31 -6.34 30.49
C LEU A 46 -5.82 -6.43 30.77
N LEU A 47 -6.18 -7.12 31.86
CA LEU A 47 -7.57 -7.28 32.30
C LEU A 47 -8.24 -5.95 32.62
N THR A 48 -7.50 -5.00 33.18
CA THR A 48 -8.04 -3.67 33.55
C THR A 48 -8.01 -2.64 32.42
N SER A 49 -7.19 -2.85 31.39
CA SER A 49 -7.08 -1.96 30.22
C SER A 49 -8.05 -2.30 29.08
N GLY A 50 -8.85 -3.37 29.24
CA GLY A 50 -9.76 -3.88 28.21
C GLY A 50 -9.05 -4.37 26.96
N ARG A 51 -7.80 -4.83 27.10
CA ARG A 51 -7.03 -5.47 26.04
C ARG A 51 -7.37 -6.97 25.99
N ASN A 52 -7.17 -7.59 24.84
CA ASN A 52 -7.43 -9.02 24.71
C ASN A 52 -6.34 -9.80 25.47
N VAL A 53 -6.74 -10.80 26.26
CA VAL A 53 -5.80 -11.63 27.03
C VAL A 53 -5.57 -12.93 26.27
N LEU A 54 -4.31 -13.27 26.01
CA LEU A 54 -3.95 -14.49 25.31
C LEU A 54 -3.88 -15.69 26.27
N ASP A 55 -4.39 -16.83 25.82
CA ASP A 55 -4.19 -18.13 26.46
C ASP A 55 -2.97 -18.82 25.85
N LEU A 56 -1.83 -18.71 26.53
CA LEU A 56 -0.55 -19.24 26.06
C LEU A 56 -0.48 -20.75 26.29
N LYS A 57 -0.28 -21.52 25.20
CA LYS A 57 -0.22 -22.98 25.20
C LYS A 57 1.16 -23.46 24.79
N MET A 58 1.55 -24.61 25.35
CA MET A 58 2.77 -25.33 25.00
C MET A 58 2.42 -26.80 24.73
N PRO A 59 2.77 -27.37 23.55
CA PRO A 59 3.45 -26.71 22.41
C PRO A 59 2.61 -25.57 21.80
N VAL A 60 3.27 -24.60 21.17
CA VAL A 60 2.61 -23.45 20.52
C VAL A 60 1.73 -23.97 19.38
N PRO A 61 0.42 -23.65 19.36
CA PRO A 61 -0.48 -24.10 18.29
C PRO A 61 -0.15 -23.45 16.94
N GLU A 62 -0.80 -23.92 15.87
CA GLU A 62 -0.72 -23.28 14.55
C GLU A 62 -1.24 -21.84 14.58
N ASP A 63 -0.66 -20.97 13.76
CA ASP A 63 -0.97 -19.53 13.74
C ASP A 63 -2.48 -19.26 13.60
N ILE A 64 -3.15 -19.99 12.70
CA ILE A 64 -4.59 -19.82 12.45
C ILE A 64 -5.42 -20.24 13.66
N THR A 65 -5.02 -21.30 14.36
CA THR A 65 -5.69 -21.75 15.60
C THR A 65 -5.57 -20.71 16.69
N ILE A 66 -4.40 -20.07 16.82
CA ILE A 66 -4.22 -18.96 17.76
C ILE A 66 -5.11 -17.78 17.37
N ALA A 67 -5.09 -17.37 16.10
CA ALA A 67 -5.87 -16.23 15.61
C ALA A 67 -7.38 -16.39 15.83
N GLN A 68 -7.91 -17.62 15.64
CA GLN A 68 -9.34 -17.92 15.84
C GLN A 68 -9.73 -18.07 17.32
N SER A 69 -8.76 -18.30 18.22
CA SER A 69 -9.02 -18.46 19.65
C SER A 69 -9.24 -17.13 20.40
N VAL A 70 -8.91 -16.00 19.77
CA VAL A 70 -8.93 -14.68 20.40
C VAL A 70 -10.18 -13.91 19.99
N VAL A 71 -10.94 -13.43 20.98
CA VAL A 71 -12.03 -12.49 20.76
C VAL A 71 -11.43 -11.10 20.52
N LEU A 72 -11.61 -10.57 19.30
CA LEU A 72 -11.08 -9.28 18.91
C LEU A 72 -11.96 -8.12 19.40
N THR A 73 -11.34 -6.97 19.67
CA THR A 73 -12.09 -5.74 19.99
C THR A 73 -12.68 -5.17 18.70
N PRO A 74 -13.95 -4.73 18.65
CA PRO A 74 -14.51 -4.05 17.49
C PRO A 74 -13.64 -2.85 17.07
N ILE A 75 -13.39 -2.70 15.76
CA ILE A 75 -12.37 -1.75 15.27
C ILE A 75 -12.66 -0.30 15.67
N ARG A 76 -13.94 0.10 15.63
CA ARG A 76 -14.37 1.45 16.05
C ARG A 76 -14.08 1.71 17.52
N GLU A 77 -14.41 0.76 18.38
CA GLU A 77 -14.16 0.85 19.82
C GLU A 77 -12.66 0.94 20.10
N LEU A 78 -11.87 0.04 19.48
CA LEU A 78 -10.44 -0.01 19.68
C LEU A 78 -9.75 1.32 19.35
N TRP A 79 -10.04 1.85 18.16
CA TRP A 79 -9.37 3.05 17.65
C TRP A 79 -9.87 4.33 18.32
N LYS A 80 -11.15 4.39 18.69
CA LYS A 80 -11.70 5.46 19.53
C LYS A 80 -11.02 5.48 20.90
N ARG A 81 -10.86 4.32 21.54
CA ARG A 81 -10.16 4.21 22.83
C ARG A 81 -8.68 4.57 22.74
N ALA A 82 -7.99 4.09 21.70
CA ALA A 82 -6.54 4.26 21.58
C ALA A 82 -6.13 5.70 21.23
N PHE A 83 -6.86 6.34 20.31
CA PHE A 83 -6.45 7.62 19.71
C PHE A 83 -7.56 8.69 19.63
N ALA A 84 -8.73 8.43 20.22
CA ALA A 84 -9.89 9.34 20.16
C ALA A 84 -10.28 9.71 18.72
N LEU A 85 -10.27 8.73 17.81
CA LEU A 85 -10.80 8.93 16.46
C LEU A 85 -12.31 9.18 16.48
N THR A 86 -12.76 10.08 15.62
CA THR A 86 -14.20 10.33 15.40
C THR A 86 -14.80 9.34 14.41
N ASP A 87 -16.13 9.29 14.30
CA ASP A 87 -16.81 8.37 13.39
C ASP A 87 -16.58 8.73 11.90
N GLU A 88 -16.23 9.98 11.61
CA GLU A 88 -15.85 10.48 10.28
C GLU A 88 -14.40 10.19 9.93
N GLU A 89 -13.57 9.84 10.92
CA GLU A 89 -12.16 9.51 10.72
C GLU A 89 -11.94 8.02 10.46
N LEU A 90 -12.93 7.16 10.74
CA LEU A 90 -12.81 5.71 10.61
C LEU A 90 -14.03 5.10 9.88
N PHE A 91 -13.80 4.61 8.67
CA PHE A 91 -14.81 3.93 7.87
C PHE A 91 -14.69 2.41 8.05
N ALA A 92 -15.60 1.81 8.82
CA ALA A 92 -15.55 0.37 9.12
C ALA A 92 -15.85 -0.50 7.89
N HIS A 93 -15.05 -1.56 7.71
CA HIS A 93 -15.23 -2.63 6.72
C HIS A 93 -15.49 -3.96 7.46
N GLY A 94 -16.73 -4.13 7.91
CA GLY A 94 -17.08 -5.18 8.86
C GLY A 94 -16.68 -4.79 10.29
N MET A 95 -16.58 -5.79 11.18
CA MET A 95 -16.47 -5.53 12.62
C MET A 95 -15.04 -5.24 13.10
N TYR A 96 -14.03 -5.81 12.45
CA TYR A 96 -12.65 -5.85 12.96
C TYR A 96 -11.60 -5.17 12.08
N LYS A 97 -12.01 -4.49 11.01
CA LYS A 97 -11.14 -3.70 10.14
C LYS A 97 -11.86 -2.49 9.55
N GLY A 98 -11.12 -1.50 9.09
CA GLY A 98 -11.68 -0.31 8.45
C GLY A 98 -10.64 0.51 7.69
N LYS A 99 -11.05 1.66 7.17
CA LYS A 99 -10.18 2.66 6.52
C LYS A 99 -10.03 3.88 7.41
N LEU A 100 -8.79 4.38 7.53
CA LEU A 100 -8.47 5.61 8.25
C LEU A 100 -8.50 6.79 7.28
N SER A 101 -9.42 7.73 7.53
CA SER A 101 -9.56 8.94 6.72
C SER A 101 -8.27 9.76 6.73
N LEU A 102 -7.87 10.28 5.57
CA LEU A 102 -6.73 11.20 5.48
C LEU A 102 -7.01 12.53 6.20
N GLY A 103 -8.30 12.88 6.40
CA GLY A 103 -8.71 14.09 7.11
C GLY A 103 -8.26 14.13 8.57
N CYS A 104 -7.92 12.99 9.18
CA CYS A 104 -7.34 12.99 10.52
C CYS A 104 -6.01 13.76 10.57
N PHE A 105 -5.26 13.84 9.47
CA PHE A 105 -4.01 14.58 9.40
C PHE A 105 -4.20 16.08 9.62
N ASP A 106 -5.31 16.66 9.17
CA ASP A 106 -5.56 18.11 9.30
C ASP A 106 -5.73 18.51 10.76
N ARG A 107 -6.46 17.71 11.54
CA ARG A 107 -6.61 17.90 12.99
C ARG A 107 -5.30 17.68 13.74
N LEU A 108 -4.43 16.80 13.23
CA LEU A 108 -3.23 16.36 13.91
C LEU A 108 -1.95 17.09 13.45
N ARG A 109 -2.06 17.97 12.45
CA ARG A 109 -0.93 18.57 11.72
C ARG A 109 0.10 19.24 12.64
N ASP A 110 -0.39 20.01 13.62
CA ASP A 110 0.43 20.80 14.53
C ASP A 110 0.99 20.00 15.71
N ARG A 111 0.62 18.72 15.85
CA ARG A 111 1.20 17.86 16.89
C ARG A 111 2.65 17.51 16.53
N PRO A 112 3.57 17.46 17.51
CA PRO A 112 4.90 16.94 17.25
C PRO A 112 4.83 15.46 16.84
N ASP A 113 5.80 15.02 16.06
CA ASP A 113 5.89 13.60 15.69
C ASP A 113 6.30 12.75 16.89
N GLY A 114 5.80 11.52 16.93
CA GLY A 114 6.29 10.48 17.84
C GLY A 114 7.65 9.92 17.44
N ASN A 115 8.12 8.94 18.20
CA ASN A 115 9.34 8.21 17.84
C ASN A 115 9.04 7.23 16.69
N TYR A 116 9.94 7.19 15.69
CA TYR A 116 9.86 6.25 14.57
C TYR A 116 10.85 5.10 14.79
N VAL A 117 10.33 3.87 14.88
CA VAL A 117 11.15 2.67 15.11
C VAL A 117 11.07 1.77 13.88
N VAL A 118 12.19 1.58 13.20
CA VAL A 118 12.30 0.69 12.04
C VAL A 118 12.80 -0.68 12.50
N VAL A 119 12.06 -1.73 12.16
CA VAL A 119 12.47 -3.11 12.40
C VAL A 119 13.04 -3.71 11.12
N CYS A 120 14.36 -3.88 11.11
CA CYS A 120 15.09 -4.52 10.01
C CYS A 120 15.39 -6.00 10.34
N GLY A 121 15.89 -6.74 9.36
CA GLY A 121 16.49 -8.05 9.61
C GLY A 121 17.77 -8.21 8.81
N ILE A 122 18.55 -9.22 9.17
CA ILE A 122 19.72 -9.65 8.40
C ILE A 122 19.31 -10.20 7.03
N ASN A 123 20.30 -10.53 6.20
CA ASN A 123 20.07 -11.21 4.92
C ASN A 123 19.19 -12.46 5.14
N PRO A 124 18.09 -12.62 4.36
CA PRO A 124 17.17 -13.74 4.54
C PRO A 124 17.87 -15.10 4.37
N THR A 125 17.55 -16.01 5.27
CA THR A 125 18.01 -17.40 5.31
C THR A 125 16.81 -18.34 5.24
N PRO A 126 17.00 -19.61 4.82
CA PRO A 126 15.91 -20.60 4.81
C PRO A 126 15.26 -20.86 6.17
N LEU A 127 15.95 -20.52 7.28
CA LEU A 127 15.46 -20.72 8.64
C LEU A 127 14.42 -19.66 9.06
N GLY A 128 14.37 -18.52 8.37
CA GLY A 128 13.46 -17.42 8.67
C GLY A 128 13.85 -16.62 9.91
N GLU A 129 13.83 -15.29 9.80
CA GLU A 129 14.31 -14.39 10.85
C GLU A 129 13.20 -13.87 11.78
N GLY A 130 11.93 -14.12 11.46
CA GLY A 130 10.81 -13.68 12.27
C GLY A 130 10.59 -12.16 12.31
N LYS A 131 11.06 -11.41 11.29
CA LYS A 131 11.02 -9.93 11.27
C LYS A 131 9.64 -9.35 11.63
N SER A 132 8.57 -9.81 10.95
CA SER A 132 7.21 -9.34 11.21
C SER A 132 6.70 -9.76 12.59
N THR A 133 7.08 -10.95 13.05
CA THR A 133 6.77 -11.44 14.41
C THR A 133 7.39 -10.53 15.46
N THR A 134 8.65 -10.11 15.25
CA THR A 134 9.33 -9.13 16.12
C THR A 134 8.65 -7.76 16.07
N THR A 135 8.26 -7.26 14.90
CA THR A 135 7.54 -5.98 14.79
C THR A 135 6.26 -5.99 15.59
N VAL A 136 5.43 -7.02 15.43
CA VAL A 136 4.14 -7.12 16.14
C VAL A 136 4.35 -7.37 17.63
N GLY A 137 5.30 -8.24 18.00
CA GLY A 137 5.64 -8.53 19.40
C GLY A 137 6.17 -7.30 20.14
N LEU A 138 7.00 -6.47 19.49
CA LEU A 138 7.47 -5.20 20.05
C LEU A 138 6.31 -4.24 20.31
N SER A 139 5.35 -4.17 19.39
CA SER A 139 4.14 -3.37 19.57
C SER A 139 3.28 -3.85 20.72
N GLN A 140 3.13 -5.16 20.90
CA GLN A 140 2.42 -5.74 22.05
C GLN A 140 3.14 -5.47 23.37
N ALA A 141 4.47 -5.62 23.40
CA ALA A 141 5.29 -5.28 24.56
C ALA A 141 5.10 -3.81 24.98
N LEU A 142 5.25 -2.87 24.04
CA LEU A 142 5.09 -1.45 24.33
C LEU A 142 3.63 -1.09 24.67
N GLY A 143 2.67 -1.57 23.87
CA GLY A 143 1.28 -1.15 23.93
C GLY A 143 0.43 -1.89 24.94
N ALA A 144 0.41 -3.22 24.87
CA ALA A 144 -0.44 -4.06 25.71
C ALA A 144 0.16 -4.22 27.11
N HIS A 145 1.48 -4.41 27.21
CA HIS A 145 2.13 -4.72 28.48
C HIS A 145 2.69 -3.49 29.22
N LEU A 146 3.30 -2.54 28.51
CA LEU A 146 3.88 -1.33 29.11
C LEU A 146 2.97 -0.10 29.08
N GLY A 147 1.80 -0.19 28.43
CA GLY A 147 0.80 0.87 28.40
C GLY A 147 1.23 2.11 27.59
N GLN A 148 2.23 1.99 26.72
CA GLN A 148 2.67 3.07 25.85
C GLN A 148 1.69 3.26 24.68
N LYS A 149 1.56 4.51 24.20
CA LYS A 149 0.88 4.76 22.92
C LYS A 149 1.79 4.31 21.79
N VAL A 150 1.36 3.27 21.08
CA VAL A 150 2.11 2.67 19.97
C VAL A 150 1.14 2.35 18.84
N LEU A 151 1.62 2.51 17.62
CA LEU A 151 0.94 2.11 16.40
C LEU A 151 1.94 1.36 15.52
N THR A 152 1.54 0.18 15.06
CA THR A 152 2.34 -0.60 14.12
C THR A 152 1.91 -0.30 12.69
N CYS A 153 2.86 -0.04 11.79
CA CYS A 153 2.59 0.02 10.35
C CYS A 153 3.26 -1.18 9.67
N VAL A 154 2.49 -1.94 8.88
CA VAL A 154 2.97 -3.11 8.15
C VAL A 154 2.44 -3.12 6.72
N ARG A 155 3.11 -3.90 5.86
CA ARG A 155 2.71 -4.08 4.48
C ARG A 155 1.51 -5.02 4.37
N GLN A 156 0.62 -4.72 3.43
CA GLN A 156 -0.35 -5.68 2.93
C GLN A 156 0.35 -6.77 2.12
N PRO A 157 0.12 -8.06 2.40
CA PRO A 157 0.63 -9.14 1.57
C PRO A 157 -0.15 -9.23 0.26
N SER A 158 0.52 -9.72 -0.79
CA SER A 158 -0.18 -10.20 -1.99
C SER A 158 -1.01 -11.43 -1.64
N MET A 159 -2.18 -11.54 -2.26
CA MET A 159 -3.09 -12.68 -2.13
C MET A 159 -2.58 -13.92 -2.90
N GLY A 160 -1.88 -13.72 -4.02
CA GLY A 160 -1.40 -14.82 -4.88
C GLY A 160 -0.59 -15.90 -4.13
N PRO A 161 0.41 -15.53 -3.30
CA PRO A 161 1.17 -16.47 -2.48
C PRO A 161 0.36 -17.28 -1.46
N THR A 162 -0.77 -16.74 -0.97
CA THR A 162 -1.65 -17.40 0.00
C THR A 162 -2.15 -18.76 -0.52
N PHE A 163 -2.45 -18.84 -1.82
CA PHE A 163 -2.93 -20.07 -2.47
C PHE A 163 -1.82 -20.96 -3.02
N GLY A 164 -0.55 -20.59 -2.80
CA GLY A 164 0.61 -21.37 -3.22
C GLY A 164 1.33 -21.99 -2.04
N VAL A 165 2.44 -21.35 -1.64
CA VAL A 165 3.36 -21.87 -0.61
C VAL A 165 3.28 -21.03 0.68
N LYS A 166 2.69 -19.83 0.63
CA LYS A 166 2.86 -18.80 1.66
C LYS A 166 1.53 -18.12 2.00
N GLY A 167 0.66 -18.83 2.71
CA GLY A 167 -0.36 -18.21 3.57
C GLY A 167 0.15 -18.21 4.99
N GLY A 168 0.58 -17.06 5.50
CA GLY A 168 1.18 -16.94 6.84
C GLY A 168 0.65 -15.73 7.58
N ALA A 169 0.78 -15.70 8.91
CA ALA A 169 0.30 -14.58 9.70
C ALA A 169 1.07 -13.31 9.36
N ALA A 170 0.44 -12.16 9.62
CA ALA A 170 1.13 -10.89 9.79
C ALA A 170 1.97 -10.95 11.09
N GLY A 171 3.07 -11.70 11.07
CA GLY A 171 3.80 -12.13 12.26
C GLY A 171 3.78 -13.65 12.41
N GLY A 172 3.62 -14.16 13.63
CA GLY A 172 3.52 -15.60 13.92
C GLY A 172 3.37 -15.91 15.41
N GLY A 173 2.86 -17.08 15.74
CA GLY A 173 2.58 -17.52 17.10
C GLY A 173 1.61 -16.56 17.81
N TYR A 174 1.98 -16.07 18.98
CA TYR A 174 1.16 -15.12 19.74
C TYR A 174 1.40 -13.63 19.36
N SER A 175 2.21 -13.39 18.32
CA SER A 175 2.49 -12.06 17.79
C SER A 175 2.03 -11.93 16.36
N GLN A 176 0.72 -11.70 16.19
CA GLN A 176 0.07 -11.57 14.89
C GLN A 176 -0.81 -10.33 14.80
N CYS A 177 -0.95 -9.77 13.59
CA CYS A 177 -2.07 -8.90 13.24
C CYS A 177 -3.31 -9.74 12.89
N ALA A 178 -4.49 -9.29 13.29
CA ALA A 178 -5.75 -10.00 13.19
C ALA A 178 -6.90 -9.06 12.77
N PRO A 179 -7.94 -9.58 12.09
CA PRO A 179 -8.15 -10.98 11.70
C PRO A 179 -7.25 -11.46 10.54
N MET A 180 -6.66 -12.65 10.69
CA MET A 180 -5.65 -13.21 9.78
C MET A 180 -6.21 -13.60 8.41
N GLU A 181 -7.45 -14.08 8.36
CA GLU A 181 -8.14 -14.48 7.12
C GLU A 181 -8.33 -13.28 6.19
N ASP A 182 -8.80 -12.15 6.74
CA ASP A 182 -8.93 -10.91 5.98
C ASP A 182 -7.56 -10.40 5.52
N PHE A 183 -6.55 -10.45 6.40
CA PHE A 183 -5.19 -9.94 6.14
C PHE A 183 -4.54 -10.59 4.91
N ASN A 184 -4.81 -11.88 4.68
CA ASN A 184 -4.19 -12.67 3.60
C ASN A 184 -5.02 -12.74 2.31
N LEU A 185 -6.23 -12.19 2.31
CA LEU A 185 -7.16 -12.22 1.18
C LEU A 185 -7.41 -10.81 0.66
N HIS A 186 -8.67 -10.39 0.64
CA HIS A 186 -9.07 -9.15 -0.04
C HIS A 186 -8.86 -7.90 0.81
N MET A 187 -8.70 -8.03 2.14
CA MET A 187 -8.73 -6.93 3.11
C MET A 187 -9.85 -5.91 2.80
N THR A 188 -9.48 -4.73 2.32
CA THR A 188 -10.35 -3.60 1.96
C THR A 188 -10.43 -3.35 0.46
N GLY A 189 -9.80 -4.20 -0.36
CA GLY A 189 -9.81 -4.10 -1.82
C GLY A 189 -8.69 -3.28 -2.45
N ASP A 190 -7.68 -2.86 -1.69
CA ASP A 190 -6.63 -1.95 -2.17
C ASP A 190 -5.85 -2.51 -3.36
N ILE A 191 -5.44 -3.79 -3.28
CA ILE A 191 -4.77 -4.48 -4.39
C ILE A 191 -5.71 -4.62 -5.59
N HIS A 192 -7.02 -4.76 -5.40
CA HIS A 192 -7.98 -4.81 -6.51
C HIS A 192 -8.08 -3.45 -7.20
N ALA A 193 -8.10 -2.36 -6.44
CA ALA A 193 -8.06 -1.00 -6.97
C ALA A 193 -6.78 -0.75 -7.80
N ILE A 194 -5.62 -1.19 -7.30
CA ILE A 194 -4.34 -1.11 -8.02
C ILE A 194 -4.37 -1.97 -9.30
N THR A 195 -4.92 -3.18 -9.21
CA THR A 195 -5.07 -4.07 -10.37
C THR A 195 -5.91 -3.39 -11.47
N MET A 196 -7.04 -2.81 -11.07
CA MET A 196 -7.94 -2.13 -11.99
C MET A 196 -7.29 -0.89 -12.61
N ALA A 197 -6.63 -0.05 -11.81
CA ALA A 197 -5.93 1.14 -12.29
C ALA A 197 -4.81 0.77 -13.28
N ASN A 198 -3.99 -0.22 -12.96
CA ASN A 198 -2.90 -0.66 -13.83
C ASN A 198 -3.43 -1.20 -15.16
N ASN A 199 -4.48 -2.01 -15.11
CA ASN A 199 -5.09 -2.60 -16.30
C ASN A 199 -5.88 -1.58 -17.13
N LEU A 200 -6.45 -0.54 -16.51
CA LEU A 200 -7.02 0.60 -17.22
C LEU A 200 -5.96 1.35 -18.02
N PHE A 201 -4.76 1.56 -17.45
CA PHE A 201 -3.66 2.17 -18.20
C PHE A 201 -3.23 1.28 -19.37
N ALA A 202 -3.06 -0.03 -19.14
CA ALA A 202 -2.76 -0.96 -20.23
C ALA A 202 -3.82 -0.94 -21.35
N ALA A 203 -5.11 -0.89 -20.98
CA ALA A 203 -6.20 -0.77 -21.94
C ALA A 203 -6.15 0.56 -22.71
N ALA A 204 -5.90 1.68 -22.04
CA ALA A 204 -5.79 2.98 -22.69
C ALA A 204 -4.66 3.03 -23.73
N ILE A 205 -3.54 2.35 -23.48
CA ILE A 205 -2.43 2.24 -24.44
C ILE A 205 -2.90 1.51 -25.70
N ASP A 206 -3.48 0.32 -25.55
CA ASP A 206 -3.94 -0.50 -26.68
C ASP A 206 -5.06 0.19 -27.47
N THR A 207 -6.03 0.79 -26.77
CA THR A 207 -7.10 1.60 -27.37
C THR A 207 -6.55 2.80 -28.15
N ARG A 208 -5.49 3.44 -27.63
CA ARG A 208 -4.86 4.56 -28.33
C ARG A 208 -4.20 4.13 -29.63
N ILE A 209 -3.47 3.02 -29.62
CA ILE A 209 -2.85 2.42 -30.82
C ILE A 209 -3.93 2.14 -31.88
N PHE A 210 -5.02 1.47 -31.48
CA PHE A 210 -6.12 1.16 -32.37
C PHE A 210 -6.74 2.41 -33.01
N HIS A 211 -7.12 3.41 -32.20
CA HIS A 211 -7.77 4.60 -32.73
C HIS A 211 -6.85 5.49 -33.57
N GLU A 212 -5.55 5.57 -33.27
CA GLU A 212 -4.61 6.31 -34.12
C GLU A 212 -4.39 5.66 -35.48
N SER A 213 -4.47 4.32 -35.56
CA SER A 213 -4.29 3.56 -36.81
C SER A 213 -5.56 3.52 -37.69
N THR A 214 -6.73 3.77 -37.11
CA THR A 214 -8.03 3.63 -37.81
C THR A 214 -8.73 4.96 -38.08
N ALA A 215 -8.48 6.00 -37.27
CA ALA A 215 -9.15 7.29 -37.39
C ALA A 215 -8.25 8.38 -38.00
N SER A 216 -8.87 9.35 -38.68
CA SER A 216 -8.19 10.57 -39.10
C SER A 216 -7.89 11.48 -37.91
N THR A 217 -6.88 12.35 -38.03
CA THR A 217 -6.58 13.37 -37.02
C THR A 217 -7.79 14.28 -36.75
N SER A 218 -8.54 14.65 -37.79
CA SER A 218 -9.77 15.45 -37.65
C SER A 218 -10.85 14.74 -36.83
N PHE A 219 -11.01 13.42 -37.00
CA PHE A 219 -11.94 12.63 -36.20
C PHE A 219 -11.50 12.59 -34.73
N LEU A 220 -10.23 12.31 -34.46
CA LEU A 220 -9.69 12.30 -33.10
C LEU A 220 -9.84 13.66 -32.42
N TRP A 221 -9.52 14.75 -33.12
CA TRP A 221 -9.68 16.10 -32.63
C TRP A 221 -11.14 16.42 -32.24
N ASN A 222 -12.10 16.02 -33.07
CA ASN A 222 -13.52 16.22 -32.79
C ASN A 222 -14.02 15.38 -31.62
N LYS A 223 -13.35 14.27 -31.28
CA LYS A 223 -13.67 13.45 -30.10
C LYS A 223 -13.00 13.96 -28.84
N LEU A 224 -11.77 14.45 -28.92
CA LEU A 224 -11.03 14.99 -27.79
C LEU A 224 -11.54 16.38 -27.38
N CYS A 225 -11.77 17.27 -28.35
CA CYS A 225 -12.23 18.63 -28.09
C CYS A 225 -13.49 18.91 -28.91
N PRO A 226 -14.64 18.26 -28.61
CA PRO A 226 -15.88 18.48 -29.35
C PRO A 226 -16.29 19.95 -29.30
N ALA A 227 -16.87 20.44 -30.41
CA ALA A 227 -17.48 21.76 -30.42
C ALA A 227 -18.85 21.68 -29.75
N ASP A 228 -19.17 22.67 -28.92
CA ASP A 228 -20.50 22.83 -28.35
C ASP A 228 -21.54 23.27 -29.42
N SER A 229 -22.79 23.46 -29.01
CA SER A 229 -23.87 23.91 -29.90
C SER A 229 -23.62 25.29 -30.53
N ARG A 230 -22.64 26.05 -30.05
CA ARG A 230 -22.24 27.38 -30.54
C ARG A 230 -20.92 27.33 -31.33
N GLY A 231 -20.36 26.14 -31.56
CA GLY A 231 -19.09 25.96 -32.26
C GLY A 231 -17.85 26.22 -31.40
N VAL A 232 -18.00 26.46 -30.10
CA VAL A 232 -16.90 26.75 -29.18
C VAL A 232 -16.30 25.43 -28.67
N ARG A 233 -14.97 25.36 -28.66
CA ARG A 233 -14.21 24.22 -28.14
C ARG A 233 -13.50 24.66 -26.86
N SER A 234 -13.29 23.73 -25.94
CA SER A 234 -12.47 23.95 -24.74
C SER A 234 -11.55 22.76 -24.49
N PHE A 235 -10.42 23.03 -23.85
CA PHE A 235 -9.56 21.97 -23.33
C PHE A 235 -10.02 21.58 -21.93
N GLU A 236 -10.13 20.29 -21.70
CA GLU A 236 -10.33 19.76 -20.35
C GLU A 236 -9.05 19.93 -19.52
N PRO A 237 -9.15 20.10 -18.18
CA PRO A 237 -7.98 20.26 -17.32
C PRO A 237 -6.93 19.14 -17.46
N SER A 238 -7.34 17.91 -17.78
CA SER A 238 -6.44 16.77 -18.02
C SER A 238 -5.54 16.96 -19.24
N MET A 239 -5.94 17.79 -20.20
CA MET A 239 -5.20 18.03 -21.44
C MET A 239 -4.06 19.05 -21.27
N HIS A 240 -4.08 19.81 -20.18
CA HIS A 240 -3.16 20.92 -19.96
C HIS A 240 -1.69 20.46 -19.82
N ALA A 241 -1.45 19.30 -19.22
CA ALA A 241 -0.11 18.73 -19.08
C ALA A 241 0.50 18.41 -20.45
N ARG A 242 -0.30 17.82 -21.35
CA ARG A 242 0.12 17.52 -22.72
C ARG A 242 0.37 18.79 -23.55
N LEU A 243 -0.50 19.79 -23.45
CA LEU A 243 -0.28 21.08 -24.13
C LEU A 243 1.04 21.73 -23.67
N ALA A 244 1.31 21.73 -22.36
CA ALA A 244 2.55 22.25 -21.81
C ALA A 244 3.78 21.48 -22.33
N LYS A 245 3.69 20.15 -22.38
CA LYS A 245 4.75 19.28 -22.92
C LYS A 245 5.05 19.55 -24.39
N LEU A 246 4.04 19.89 -25.18
CA LEU A 246 4.17 20.23 -26.60
C LEU A 246 4.57 21.70 -26.83
N GLY A 247 4.74 22.51 -25.79
CA GLY A 247 5.05 23.93 -25.91
C GLY A 247 3.89 24.78 -26.46
N ILE A 248 2.65 24.28 -26.39
CA ILE A 248 1.46 24.98 -26.88
C ILE A 248 0.93 25.89 -25.77
N SER A 249 1.12 27.20 -25.94
CA SER A 249 0.71 28.23 -24.97
C SER A 249 -0.77 28.61 -25.08
N SER A 250 -1.38 28.47 -26.26
CA SER A 250 -2.79 28.79 -26.46
C SER A 250 -3.69 27.83 -25.68
N ARG A 251 -4.61 28.40 -24.88
CA ARG A 251 -5.69 27.66 -24.22
C ARG A 251 -6.99 27.63 -25.02
N ASP A 252 -7.00 28.25 -26.19
CA ASP A 252 -8.14 28.23 -27.11
C ASP A 252 -7.87 27.17 -28.19
N PRO A 253 -8.63 26.07 -28.23
CA PRO A 253 -8.50 25.02 -29.23
C PRO A 253 -8.62 25.54 -30.66
N ASN A 254 -9.41 26.59 -30.90
CA ASN A 254 -9.65 27.14 -32.24
C ASN A 254 -8.46 27.91 -32.81
N LYS A 255 -7.43 28.20 -31.98
CA LYS A 255 -6.22 28.90 -32.39
C LYS A 255 -5.05 27.95 -32.70
N LEU A 256 -5.23 26.64 -32.55
CA LEU A 256 -4.18 25.69 -32.87
C LEU A 256 -4.07 25.52 -34.39
N THR A 257 -2.83 25.48 -34.87
CA THR A 257 -2.50 25.09 -36.25
C THR A 257 -2.76 23.61 -36.49
N GLU A 258 -2.85 23.18 -37.75
CA GLU A 258 -3.04 21.76 -38.09
C GLU A 258 -1.93 20.87 -37.52
N ASP A 259 -0.68 21.33 -37.54
CA ASP A 259 0.46 20.62 -36.96
C ASP A 259 0.36 20.50 -35.44
N GLN A 260 -0.09 21.56 -34.76
CA GLN A 260 -0.32 21.54 -33.31
C GLN A 260 -1.47 20.59 -32.94
N ILE A 261 -2.54 20.58 -33.73
CA ILE A 261 -3.66 19.64 -33.56
C ILE A 261 -3.16 18.20 -33.77
N ALA A 262 -2.39 17.95 -34.83
CA ALA A 262 -1.84 16.62 -35.09
C ALA A 262 -0.93 16.15 -33.95
N ALA A 263 0.01 16.97 -33.51
CA ALA A 263 0.90 16.66 -32.39
C ALA A 263 0.13 16.45 -31.08
N PHE A 264 -0.95 17.20 -30.84
CA PHE A 264 -1.80 17.00 -29.67
C PHE A 264 -2.60 15.70 -29.75
N CYS A 265 -3.22 15.41 -30.89
CA CYS A 265 -4.10 14.25 -31.08
C CYS A 265 -3.37 12.93 -31.29
N ARG A 266 -2.11 12.93 -31.73
CA ARG A 266 -1.35 11.70 -32.01
C ARG A 266 -0.17 11.56 -31.06
N LEU A 267 -0.08 10.40 -30.41
CA LEU A 267 1.06 10.02 -29.60
C LEU A 267 2.13 9.36 -30.47
N ASP A 268 1.74 8.76 -31.59
CA ASP A 268 2.61 8.01 -32.49
C ASP A 268 3.42 6.96 -31.71
N ILE A 269 2.73 6.11 -30.94
CA ILE A 269 3.33 5.12 -30.04
C ILE A 269 4.22 4.17 -30.83
N ASP A 270 5.46 4.00 -30.38
CA ASP A 270 6.30 2.87 -30.79
C ASP A 270 5.89 1.64 -29.98
N THR A 271 5.28 0.65 -30.64
CA THR A 271 4.71 -0.54 -30.01
C THR A 271 5.77 -1.43 -29.35
N GLU A 272 6.99 -1.43 -29.87
CA GLU A 272 8.10 -2.23 -29.32
C GLU A 272 8.67 -1.60 -28.04
N SER A 273 8.44 -0.31 -27.84
CA SER A 273 8.89 0.44 -26.66
C SER A 273 7.99 0.29 -25.42
N ILE A 274 6.86 -0.40 -25.54
CA ILE A 274 5.87 -0.53 -24.47
C ILE A 274 6.42 -1.41 -23.34
N THR A 275 6.70 -0.80 -22.19
CA THR A 275 7.15 -1.50 -20.99
C THR A 275 5.99 -1.83 -20.04
N TRP A 276 4.85 -1.13 -20.18
CA TRP A 276 3.69 -1.30 -19.33
C TRP A 276 2.99 -2.65 -19.56
N LYS A 277 3.02 -3.51 -18.54
CA LYS A 277 2.37 -4.82 -18.53
C LYS A 277 1.04 -4.78 -17.78
N ARG A 278 0.15 -5.73 -18.08
CA ARG A 278 -1.05 -5.95 -17.27
C ARG A 278 -0.66 -6.61 -15.94
N VAL A 279 -1.60 -6.66 -15.00
CA VAL A 279 -1.37 -7.29 -13.69
C VAL A 279 -2.54 -8.16 -13.26
N THR A 280 -2.22 -9.15 -12.43
CA THR A 280 -3.15 -9.99 -11.70
C THR A 280 -2.52 -10.38 -10.37
N ASP A 281 -3.28 -10.42 -9.27
CA ASP A 281 -2.75 -10.82 -7.96
C ASP A 281 -2.87 -12.33 -7.73
N CYS A 282 -2.53 -13.10 -8.76
CA CYS A 282 -2.50 -14.56 -8.77
C CYS A 282 -1.13 -15.04 -9.25
N ASN A 283 -0.67 -16.16 -8.71
CA ASN A 283 0.58 -16.79 -9.14
C ASN A 283 0.37 -17.58 -10.44
N ASP A 284 0.32 -16.89 -11.58
CA ASP A 284 0.14 -17.50 -12.89
C ASP A 284 1.40 -17.33 -13.76
N ARG A 285 2.13 -18.43 -13.99
CA ARG A 285 3.34 -18.40 -14.82
C ARG A 285 3.05 -18.35 -16.33
N TYR A 286 1.88 -18.79 -16.78
CA TYR A 286 1.54 -18.83 -18.20
C TYR A 286 1.25 -17.43 -18.76
N LEU A 287 0.95 -16.46 -17.90
CA LEU A 287 0.72 -15.07 -18.29
C LEU A 287 2.02 -14.23 -18.39
N ARG A 288 3.20 -14.81 -18.16
CA ARG A 288 4.48 -14.05 -18.24
C ARG A 288 4.74 -13.47 -19.62
N GLU A 289 4.35 -14.20 -20.66
CA GLU A 289 4.40 -13.78 -22.06
C GLU A 289 3.08 -14.17 -22.73
N VAL A 290 2.44 -13.21 -23.39
CA VAL A 290 1.17 -13.41 -24.11
C VAL A 290 1.19 -12.63 -25.42
N GLN A 291 0.43 -13.11 -26.41
CA GLN A 291 0.08 -12.32 -27.59
C GLN A 291 -1.28 -11.65 -27.34
N LEU A 292 -1.33 -10.33 -27.50
CA LEU A 292 -2.55 -9.53 -27.38
C LEU A 292 -3.07 -9.16 -28.76
N GLY A 293 -4.34 -8.72 -28.84
CA GLY A 293 -4.90 -8.17 -30.08
C GLY A 293 -5.15 -9.21 -31.16
N CYS A 294 -5.26 -10.50 -30.83
CA CYS A 294 -5.46 -11.57 -31.82
C CYS A 294 -6.88 -11.63 -32.42
N SER A 295 -7.82 -10.81 -31.94
CA SER A 295 -9.18 -10.80 -32.49
C SER A 295 -9.13 -10.31 -33.95
N PRO A 296 -9.91 -10.91 -34.88
CA PRO A 296 -9.96 -10.48 -36.27
C PRO A 296 -10.40 -9.01 -36.47
N THR A 297 -11.02 -8.41 -35.45
CA THR A 297 -11.47 -7.01 -35.43
C THR A 297 -10.37 -6.00 -35.11
N GLU A 298 -9.26 -6.44 -34.53
CA GLU A 298 -8.14 -5.57 -34.14
C GLU A 298 -7.21 -5.36 -35.34
N ARG A 299 -7.69 -4.57 -36.30
CA ARG A 299 -6.96 -4.28 -37.54
C ARG A 299 -6.88 -2.80 -37.82
N THR A 300 -5.79 -2.40 -38.48
CA THR A 300 -5.66 -1.05 -39.05
C THR A 300 -6.69 -0.86 -40.17
N LYS A 301 -6.86 0.39 -40.62
CA LYS A 301 -7.70 0.69 -41.80
C LYS A 301 -7.21 -0.02 -43.08
N ALA A 302 -5.92 -0.34 -43.15
CA ALA A 302 -5.31 -1.08 -44.26
C ALA A 302 -5.45 -2.62 -44.14
N GLY A 303 -6.03 -3.11 -43.03
CA GLY A 303 -6.25 -4.54 -42.79
C GLY A 303 -5.11 -5.27 -42.08
N GLU A 304 -4.07 -4.55 -41.67
CA GLU A 304 -2.94 -5.11 -40.90
C GLU A 304 -3.40 -5.46 -39.48
N GLN A 305 -2.93 -6.58 -38.93
CA GLN A 305 -3.26 -7.00 -37.57
C GLN A 305 -2.54 -6.09 -36.56
N LEU A 306 -3.26 -5.69 -35.50
CA LEU A 306 -2.73 -4.90 -34.38
C LEU A 306 -2.41 -5.78 -33.18
N ASP A 307 -1.75 -6.91 -33.43
CA ASP A 307 -1.32 -7.82 -32.38
C ASP A 307 0.08 -7.45 -31.87
N ARG A 308 0.33 -7.68 -30.57
CA ARG A 308 1.63 -7.41 -29.96
C ARG A 308 1.94 -8.37 -28.84
N ARG A 309 3.23 -8.60 -28.61
CA ARG A 309 3.72 -9.33 -27.43
C ARG A 309 3.59 -8.46 -26.18
N SER A 310 3.21 -9.09 -25.08
CA SER A 310 3.08 -8.46 -23.77
C SER A 310 3.20 -9.51 -22.66
N GLY A 311 2.79 -9.16 -21.44
CA GLY A 311 2.73 -10.08 -20.32
C GLY A 311 1.97 -9.51 -19.14
N PHE A 312 1.86 -10.33 -18.09
CA PHE A 312 1.34 -9.95 -16.80
C PHE A 312 2.45 -10.00 -15.74
N THR A 313 2.34 -9.12 -14.76
CA THR A 313 3.11 -9.21 -13.52
C THR A 313 2.15 -9.35 -12.33
N ILE A 314 2.67 -9.76 -11.17
CA ILE A 314 1.86 -9.79 -9.97
C ILE A 314 1.51 -8.35 -9.55
N THR A 315 0.28 -8.08 -9.09
CA THR A 315 -0.17 -6.69 -8.87
C THR A 315 0.73 -5.88 -7.95
N VAL A 316 1.26 -6.49 -6.88
CA VAL A 316 2.16 -5.81 -5.94
C VAL A 316 3.52 -5.38 -6.55
N ALA A 317 3.84 -5.85 -7.76
CA ALA A 317 5.01 -5.43 -8.54
C ALA A 317 4.72 -4.22 -9.46
N SER A 318 3.46 -3.76 -9.55
CA SER A 318 3.09 -2.59 -10.34
C SER A 318 3.77 -1.32 -9.84
N GLU A 319 4.16 -0.43 -10.77
CA GLU A 319 4.61 0.92 -10.42
C GLU A 319 3.53 1.69 -9.64
N ILE A 320 2.24 1.44 -9.90
CA ILE A 320 1.13 2.05 -9.15
C ILE A 320 1.18 1.69 -7.67
N MET A 321 1.58 0.45 -7.31
CA MET A 321 1.77 0.06 -5.91
C MET A 321 2.88 0.90 -5.25
N ALA A 322 4.00 1.11 -5.95
CA ALA A 322 5.09 1.94 -5.45
C ALA A 322 4.69 3.42 -5.35
N VAL A 323 3.96 3.94 -6.33
CA VAL A 323 3.43 5.31 -6.36
C VAL A 323 2.46 5.54 -5.20
N LEU A 324 1.52 4.61 -4.96
CA LEU A 324 0.58 4.68 -3.85
C LEU A 324 1.30 4.65 -2.49
N ALA A 325 2.30 3.79 -2.35
CA ALA A 325 3.10 3.70 -1.12
C ALA A 325 3.92 4.99 -0.85
N LEU A 326 4.37 5.69 -1.89
CA LEU A 326 5.17 6.91 -1.76
C LEU A 326 4.36 8.21 -1.77
N ALA A 327 3.05 8.16 -2.06
CA ALA A 327 2.21 9.33 -2.06
C ALA A 327 2.06 9.90 -0.64
N THR A 328 2.01 11.24 -0.51
CA THR A 328 1.78 11.91 0.78
C THR A 328 0.33 12.31 1.02
N ASP A 329 -0.45 12.43 -0.05
CA ASP A 329 -1.85 12.84 -0.11
C ASP A 329 -2.39 12.58 -1.53
N LEU A 330 -3.68 12.89 -1.76
CA LEU A 330 -4.35 12.63 -3.04
C LEU A 330 -3.78 13.46 -4.20
N SER A 331 -3.29 14.67 -3.92
CA SER A 331 -2.71 15.57 -4.92
C SER A 331 -1.34 15.08 -5.37
N ASP A 332 -0.52 14.65 -4.41
CA ASP A 332 0.78 14.01 -4.68
C ASP A 332 0.59 12.68 -5.42
N LEU A 333 -0.39 11.86 -5.03
CA LEU A 333 -0.76 10.63 -5.75
C LEU A 333 -1.06 10.94 -7.22
N ARG A 334 -1.97 11.88 -7.48
CA ARG A 334 -2.34 12.29 -8.85
C ARG A 334 -1.12 12.76 -9.65
N THR A 335 -0.26 13.56 -9.04
CA THR A 335 0.95 14.10 -9.68
C THR A 335 1.93 12.98 -10.06
N ARG A 336 2.13 12.00 -9.18
CA ARG A 336 3.00 10.84 -9.44
C ARG A 336 2.43 9.94 -10.53
N LEU A 337 1.13 9.66 -10.48
CA LEU A 337 0.45 8.87 -11.52
C LEU A 337 0.63 9.51 -12.91
N GLY A 338 0.46 10.83 -13.02
CA GLY A 338 0.60 11.55 -14.29
C GLY A 338 2.01 11.48 -14.92
N ARG A 339 3.03 11.24 -14.10
CA ARG A 339 4.44 11.14 -14.50
C ARG A 339 4.90 9.74 -14.92
N MET A 340 4.10 8.70 -14.63
CA MET A 340 4.46 7.31 -14.98
C MET A 340 4.63 7.20 -16.50
N ILE A 341 5.77 6.69 -16.95
CA ILE A 341 6.10 6.49 -18.36
C ILE A 341 5.74 5.05 -18.75
N ALA A 342 4.90 4.89 -19.77
CA ALA A 342 4.48 3.56 -20.23
C ALA A 342 5.20 3.06 -21.49
N CYS A 343 5.60 3.99 -22.35
CA CYS A 343 6.22 3.73 -23.65
C CYS A 343 6.85 5.02 -24.21
N TYR A 344 7.37 4.93 -25.43
CA TYR A 344 7.91 6.05 -26.20
C TYR A 344 7.12 6.22 -27.50
N SER A 345 7.16 7.41 -28.07
CA SER A 345 6.74 7.62 -29.46
C SER A 345 7.81 7.12 -30.43
N THR A 346 7.43 6.98 -31.70
CA THR A 346 8.35 6.70 -32.83
C THR A 346 9.48 7.73 -32.97
N LYS A 347 9.36 8.90 -32.33
CA LYS A 347 10.39 9.94 -32.26
C LYS A 347 11.24 9.88 -30.97
N GLY A 348 11.07 8.85 -30.15
CA GLY A 348 11.79 8.67 -28.89
C GLY A 348 11.32 9.56 -27.75
N VAL A 349 10.13 10.19 -27.85
CA VAL A 349 9.58 11.01 -26.76
C VAL A 349 8.90 10.09 -25.75
N PRO A 350 9.24 10.14 -24.44
CA PRO A 350 8.57 9.31 -23.43
C PRO A 350 7.10 9.72 -23.33
N LEU A 351 6.18 8.76 -23.24
CA LEU A 351 4.73 8.99 -23.13
C LEU A 351 4.23 8.62 -21.74
N THR A 352 3.61 9.57 -21.06
CA THR A 352 3.18 9.42 -19.66
C THR A 352 1.66 9.24 -19.53
N ALA A 353 1.17 8.83 -18.36
CA ALA A 353 -0.28 8.71 -18.11
C ALA A 353 -1.06 10.00 -18.40
N ASP A 354 -0.45 11.17 -18.21
CA ASP A 354 -1.02 12.46 -18.61
C ASP A 354 -1.17 12.61 -20.14
N ASP A 355 -0.23 12.09 -20.93
CA ASP A 355 -0.36 12.08 -22.40
C ASP A 355 -1.53 11.21 -22.87
N PHE A 356 -1.83 10.15 -22.14
CA PHE A 356 -3.00 9.30 -22.37
C PHE A 356 -4.29 9.91 -21.81
N GLY A 357 -4.21 10.98 -21.00
CA GLY A 357 -5.38 11.66 -20.43
C GLY A 357 -6.10 10.87 -19.33
N ILE A 358 -5.48 9.84 -18.76
CA ILE A 358 -6.14 8.90 -17.83
C ILE A 358 -5.83 9.17 -16.36
N THR A 359 -4.91 10.07 -16.04
CA THR A 359 -4.44 10.33 -14.67
C THR A 359 -5.57 10.56 -13.67
N GLY A 360 -6.60 11.31 -14.07
CA GLY A 360 -7.78 11.53 -13.23
C GLY A 360 -8.55 10.23 -12.94
N ALA A 361 -8.74 9.38 -13.94
CA ALA A 361 -9.42 8.09 -13.79
C ALA A 361 -8.64 7.14 -12.86
N LEU A 362 -7.32 7.07 -13.05
CA LEU A 362 -6.44 6.30 -12.15
C LEU A 362 -6.52 6.80 -10.71
N THR A 363 -6.52 8.13 -10.52
CA THR A 363 -6.61 8.75 -9.18
C THR A 363 -7.92 8.39 -8.49
N VAL A 364 -9.05 8.44 -9.21
CA VAL A 364 -10.37 8.10 -8.66
C VAL A 364 -10.44 6.63 -8.24
N LEU A 365 -9.91 5.73 -9.07
CA LEU A 365 -9.85 4.28 -8.73
C LEU A 365 -9.06 4.01 -7.45
N LEU A 366 -8.09 4.86 -7.11
CA LEU A 366 -7.19 4.69 -5.98
C LEU A 366 -7.55 5.55 -4.77
N MET A 367 -8.64 6.33 -4.83
CA MET A 367 -8.99 7.32 -3.81
C MET A 367 -9.17 6.68 -2.42
N ASP A 368 -9.94 5.59 -2.35
CA ASP A 368 -10.15 4.84 -1.11
C ASP A 368 -8.93 3.98 -0.77
N ALA A 369 -8.24 3.48 -1.79
CA ALA A 369 -7.01 2.69 -1.62
C ALA A 369 -5.84 3.50 -1.06
N LEU A 370 -5.90 4.84 -1.06
CA LEU A 370 -4.89 5.71 -0.41
C LEU A 370 -5.08 5.79 1.11
N GLN A 371 -6.26 5.45 1.63
CA GLN A 371 -6.55 5.46 3.05
C GLN A 371 -5.96 4.20 3.71
N PRO A 372 -5.15 4.31 4.78
CA PRO A 372 -4.60 3.13 5.45
C PRO A 372 -5.67 2.21 6.05
N THR A 373 -5.46 0.90 5.98
CA THR A 373 -6.39 -0.07 6.59
C THR A 373 -6.08 -0.25 8.06
N THR A 374 -7.07 0.00 8.92
CA THR A 374 -6.99 -0.19 10.35
C THR A 374 -7.29 -1.64 10.74
N MET A 375 -6.42 -2.21 11.57
CA MET A 375 -6.53 -3.54 12.15
C MET A 375 -5.99 -3.50 13.59
N GLN A 376 -5.74 -4.68 14.17
CA GLN A 376 -5.20 -4.82 15.52
C GLN A 376 -4.27 -6.03 15.65
N THR A 377 -3.44 -6.04 16.68
CA THR A 377 -2.72 -7.25 17.11
C THR A 377 -3.65 -8.19 17.90
N LEU A 378 -3.22 -9.43 18.15
CA LEU A 378 -3.99 -10.35 18.99
C LEU A 378 -4.34 -9.78 20.36
N GLU A 379 -3.47 -9.00 20.99
CA GLU A 379 -3.74 -8.32 22.27
C GLU A 379 -4.46 -6.96 22.13
N GLY A 380 -4.96 -6.65 20.92
CA GLY A 380 -5.73 -5.45 20.66
C GLY A 380 -4.87 -4.19 20.66
N THR A 381 -3.61 -4.25 20.21
CA THR A 381 -2.82 -3.04 19.92
C THR A 381 -3.12 -2.56 18.50
N PRO A 382 -3.37 -1.26 18.24
CA PRO A 382 -3.71 -0.78 16.90
C PRO A 382 -2.61 -1.05 15.87
N ALA A 383 -3.01 -1.39 14.64
CA ALA A 383 -2.10 -1.59 13.52
C ALA A 383 -2.67 -1.00 12.23
N LEU A 384 -1.83 -0.34 11.43
CA LEU A 384 -2.11 0.04 10.05
C LEU A 384 -1.47 -0.96 9.11
N VAL A 385 -2.27 -1.47 8.18
CA VAL A 385 -1.83 -2.35 7.10
C VAL A 385 -2.04 -1.60 5.80
N HIS A 386 -0.98 -1.24 5.09
CA HIS A 386 -1.16 -0.41 3.91
C HIS A 386 0.00 -0.49 2.91
N CYS A 387 -0.36 -0.74 1.65
CA CYS A 387 0.55 -0.98 0.53
C CYS A 387 1.50 -2.16 0.77
N GLY A 388 2.11 -2.68 -0.30
CA GLY A 388 3.01 -3.82 -0.20
C GLY A 388 3.94 -3.98 -1.41
N PRO A 389 4.68 -2.93 -1.82
CA PRO A 389 5.57 -3.02 -2.95
C PRO A 389 6.66 -4.08 -2.71
N PHE A 390 7.17 -4.60 -3.81
CA PHE A 390 8.38 -5.42 -3.82
C PHE A 390 9.59 -4.67 -3.23
N ALA A 391 10.53 -5.42 -2.65
CA ALA A 391 11.73 -4.87 -2.02
C ALA A 391 13.00 -4.97 -2.89
N ASN A 392 12.88 -5.53 -4.09
CA ASN A 392 13.97 -5.69 -5.06
C ASN A 392 13.86 -4.70 -6.23
N ILE A 393 12.67 -4.54 -6.80
CA ILE A 393 12.38 -3.59 -7.89
C ILE A 393 11.73 -2.29 -7.39
N ALA A 394 11.39 -2.23 -6.10
CA ALA A 394 10.84 -1.08 -5.41
C ALA A 394 11.37 -1.06 -3.96
N HIS A 395 10.85 -0.16 -3.12
CA HIS A 395 11.45 0.17 -1.83
C HIS A 395 11.05 -0.75 -0.66
N GLY A 396 10.06 -1.64 -0.83
CA GLY A 396 9.76 -2.68 0.16
C GLY A 396 9.17 -2.23 1.51
N ASN A 397 8.59 -1.03 1.61
CA ASN A 397 7.98 -0.51 2.85
C ASN A 397 6.45 -0.36 2.72
N SER A 398 5.75 -0.19 3.85
CA SER A 398 4.36 0.27 3.87
C SER A 398 4.27 1.74 3.45
N SER A 399 3.06 2.27 3.28
CA SER A 399 2.87 3.62 2.76
C SER A 399 3.41 4.73 3.68
N ILE A 400 3.91 5.81 3.09
CA ILE A 400 4.25 7.07 3.77
C ILE A 400 3.04 7.67 4.49
N VAL A 401 1.84 7.58 3.91
CA VAL A 401 0.61 8.09 4.55
C VAL A 401 0.36 7.43 5.91
N ALA A 402 0.44 6.09 5.98
CA ALA A 402 0.26 5.35 7.24
C ALA A 402 1.27 5.80 8.30
N ASP A 403 2.55 5.92 7.93
CA ASP A 403 3.61 6.34 8.84
C ASP A 403 3.41 7.78 9.32
N LYS A 404 3.08 8.73 8.42
CA LYS A 404 2.81 10.13 8.76
C LYS A 404 1.65 10.26 9.74
N ILE A 405 0.55 9.55 9.49
CA ILE A 405 -0.60 9.56 10.39
C ILE A 405 -0.22 8.92 11.74
N GLY A 406 0.49 7.79 11.70
CA GLY A 406 0.92 7.08 12.90
C GLY A 406 1.80 7.92 13.82
N LEU A 407 2.77 8.64 13.26
CA LEU A 407 3.64 9.54 14.01
C LEU A 407 2.85 10.60 14.77
N LYS A 408 1.80 11.15 14.17
CA LYS A 408 0.95 12.15 14.81
C LYS A 408 -0.01 11.56 15.85
N LEU A 409 -0.51 10.34 15.64
CA LEU A 409 -1.46 9.69 16.54
C LEU A 409 -0.83 9.26 17.86
N VAL A 410 0.40 8.75 17.83
CA VAL A 410 1.07 8.23 19.04
C VAL A 410 1.55 9.32 19.99
N ARG A 411 1.69 10.56 19.50
CA ARG A 411 2.07 11.71 20.32
C ARG A 411 0.84 12.32 21.00
N ASN A 412 0.93 12.54 22.31
CA ASN A 412 -0.08 13.29 23.04
C ASN A 412 -0.06 14.75 22.62
N ALA A 413 -1.25 15.36 22.48
CA ALA A 413 -1.34 16.81 22.62
C ALA A 413 -0.91 17.15 24.05
N GLN A 414 0.00 18.10 24.21
CA GLN A 414 0.42 18.59 25.53
C GLN A 414 -0.75 19.13 26.32
#